data_AF-A0A933MAS9-F1
#
_entry.id   AF-A0A933MAS9-F1
#
_cell.length_a   1.000
_cell.length_b   1.000
_cell.length_c   1.000
_cell.angle_alpha   90.00
_cell.angle_beta   90.00
_cell.angle_gamma   90.00
#
_symmetry.space_group_name_H-M   'P 1'
#
loop_
_entity.id
_entity.type
_entity.pdbx_description
1 polymer ?
#
loop_
_entity_poly.entity_id
_entity_poly.type
_entity_poly.pdbx_seq_one_letter_code
_entity_poly.pdbx_strand_id
1 'polypeptide(L)'
;MRTKFQARLQIVIMLVVLLLMSFALNSSTAAQGPSGEIVADLGFRPEANGFPFENYGSDKPYTNLTPDEMRRLFGDAQVCASTEGGQCILHPQVEQMMKQWNDGMAGGHCYGFSVAALRLYTNEIRADSTFVCGL
;
A
#
# COMPACT_ATOMS: atom_id res chain seq x y z
N MET A 1 14.20 -29.53 57.25
CA MET A 1 14.95 -28.74 56.24
C MET A 1 14.75 -29.22 54.79
N ARG A 2 14.57 -30.54 54.53
CA ARG A 2 14.41 -31.10 53.17
C ARG A 2 13.14 -30.68 52.41
N THR A 3 12.00 -30.49 53.09
CA THR A 3 10.71 -30.17 52.43
C THR A 3 10.66 -28.76 51.81
N LYS A 4 11.26 -27.76 52.45
CA LYS A 4 11.32 -26.38 51.92
C LYS A 4 12.27 -26.24 50.72
N PHE A 5 13.34 -27.04 50.68
CA PHE A 5 14.28 -27.05 49.56
C PHE A 5 13.69 -27.74 48.33
N GLN A 6 12.99 -28.86 48.55
CA GLN A 6 12.26 -29.57 47.48
C GLN A 6 11.13 -28.72 46.88
N ALA A 7 10.35 -28.02 47.71
CA ALA A 7 9.31 -27.11 47.24
C ALA A 7 9.87 -25.91 46.45
N ARG A 8 10.99 -25.32 46.91
CA ARG A 8 11.67 -24.22 46.19
C ARG A 8 12.25 -24.69 44.85
N LEU A 9 12.82 -25.89 44.80
CA LEU A 9 13.35 -26.48 43.57
C LEU A 9 12.21 -26.78 42.57
N GLN A 10 11.09 -27.33 43.04
CA GLN A 10 9.92 -27.60 42.19
C GLN A 10 9.29 -26.31 41.64
N ILE A 11 9.21 -25.24 42.43
CA ILE A 11 8.69 -23.93 41.96
C ILE A 11 9.61 -23.33 40.89
N VAL A 12 10.93 -23.39 41.08
CA VAL A 12 11.89 -22.88 40.08
C VAL A 12 11.81 -23.68 38.79
N ILE A 13 11.69 -25.01 38.88
CA ILE A 13 11.52 -25.87 37.69
C ILE A 13 10.21 -25.54 36.98
N MET A 14 9.09 -25.37 37.70
CA MET A 14 7.81 -24.98 37.11
C MET A 14 7.88 -23.62 36.41
N LEU A 15 8.54 -22.62 37.01
CA LEU A 15 8.70 -21.30 36.40
C LEU A 15 9.57 -21.34 35.15
N VAL A 16 10.67 -22.12 35.16
CA VAL A 16 11.54 -22.29 33.98
C VAL A 16 10.79 -23.01 32.85
N VAL A 17 10.00 -24.04 33.17
CA VAL A 17 9.18 -24.75 32.17
C VAL A 17 8.10 -23.84 31.58
N LEU A 18 7.43 -23.01 32.40
CA LEU A 18 6.46 -22.03 31.92
C LEU A 18 7.10 -20.97 31.00
N LEU A 19 8.30 -20.51 31.35
CA LEU A 19 9.03 -19.52 30.57
C LEU A 19 9.49 -20.08 29.22
N LEU A 20 9.89 -21.36 29.19
CA LEU A 20 10.26 -22.08 27.96
C LEU A 20 9.04 -22.38 27.07
N MET A 21 7.89 -22.74 27.62
CA MET A 21 6.65 -22.94 26.84
C MET A 21 6.13 -21.64 26.22
N SER A 22 6.33 -20.51 26.89
CA SER A 22 5.97 -19.18 26.37
C SER A 22 6.75 -18.81 25.11
N PHE A 23 7.99 -19.32 24.97
CA PHE A 23 8.84 -19.09 23.79
C PHE A 23 8.41 -19.93 22.56
N ALA A 24 7.77 -21.08 22.79
CA ALA A 24 7.31 -21.99 21.72
C ALA A 24 5.97 -21.56 21.07
N LEU A 25 5.19 -20.69 21.72
CA LEU A 25 3.92 -20.17 21.19
C LEU A 25 4.10 -19.00 20.21
N ASN A 26 5.30 -18.45 20.08
CA ASN A 26 5.64 -17.43 19.07
C ASN A 26 5.96 -18.03 17.69
N SER A 27 5.26 -19.11 17.32
CA SER A 27 5.27 -19.58 15.94
C SER A 27 4.43 -18.61 15.12
N SER A 28 5.07 -17.63 14.49
CA SER A 28 4.45 -16.80 13.46
C SER A 28 3.82 -17.71 12.43
N THR A 29 2.50 -17.73 12.37
CA THR A 29 1.76 -18.34 11.27
C THR A 29 2.07 -17.54 10.01
N ALA A 30 3.13 -17.92 9.30
CA ALA A 30 3.28 -17.55 7.91
C ALA A 30 2.01 -18.04 7.21
N ALA A 31 1.21 -17.11 6.67
CA ALA A 31 -0.01 -17.43 5.97
C ALA A 31 0.28 -18.55 4.97
N GLN A 32 -0.32 -19.72 5.15
CA GLN A 32 -0.22 -20.80 4.17
C GLN A 32 -0.76 -20.25 2.85
N GLY A 33 0.13 -20.06 1.88
CA GLY A 33 -0.26 -19.77 0.51
C GLY A 33 -1.15 -20.89 -0.06
N PRO A 34 -1.81 -20.64 -1.20
CA PRO A 34 -2.67 -21.64 -1.82
C PRO A 34 -1.93 -22.99 -1.97
N SER A 35 -2.55 -24.06 -1.45
CA SER A 35 -2.03 -25.43 -1.60
C SER A 35 -2.26 -25.89 -3.04
N GLY A 36 -1.29 -25.61 -3.90
CA GLY A 36 -1.28 -26.04 -5.30
C GLY A 36 0.13 -26.01 -5.88
N GLU A 37 0.38 -26.79 -6.92
CA GLU A 37 1.63 -26.71 -7.68
C GLU A 37 1.63 -25.42 -8.52
N ILE A 38 2.67 -24.60 -8.34
CA ILE A 38 2.89 -23.42 -9.16
C ILE A 38 3.43 -23.88 -10.52
N VAL A 39 2.56 -23.95 -11.53
CA VAL A 39 2.92 -24.36 -12.90
C VAL A 39 3.46 -23.22 -13.76
N ALA A 40 3.34 -21.98 -13.30
CA ALA A 40 3.90 -20.79 -13.94
C ALA A 40 4.21 -19.72 -12.91
N ASP A 41 5.44 -19.19 -12.95
CA ASP A 41 5.90 -18.06 -12.13
C ASP A 41 6.72 -17.13 -13.04
N LEU A 42 6.31 -15.86 -13.11
CA LEU A 42 7.06 -14.85 -13.87
C LEU A 42 8.33 -14.40 -13.13
N GLY A 43 8.47 -14.76 -11.84
CA GLY A 43 9.50 -14.22 -10.95
C GLY A 43 9.19 -12.83 -10.43
N PHE A 44 8.06 -12.24 -10.82
CA PHE A 44 7.62 -10.94 -10.32
C PHE A 44 7.34 -11.03 -8.82
N ARG A 45 7.96 -10.12 -8.06
CA ARG A 45 7.78 -9.93 -6.62
C ARG A 45 7.49 -8.46 -6.35
N PRO A 46 6.30 -8.07 -5.87
CA PRO A 46 5.94 -6.66 -5.65
C PRO A 46 6.96 -5.88 -4.80
N GLU A 47 7.58 -6.53 -3.82
CA GLU A 47 8.54 -5.90 -2.89
C GLU A 47 9.85 -5.50 -3.59
N ALA A 48 10.25 -6.24 -4.63
CA ALA A 48 11.48 -6.00 -5.37
C ALA A 48 11.26 -5.35 -6.75
N ASN A 49 10.09 -5.57 -7.36
CA ASN A 49 9.80 -5.21 -8.75
C ASN A 49 8.61 -4.23 -8.88
N GLY A 50 7.93 -3.91 -7.79
CA GLY A 50 6.85 -2.94 -7.74
C GLY A 50 7.34 -1.51 -7.53
N PHE A 51 6.40 -0.56 -7.51
CA PHE A 51 6.69 0.79 -7.06
C PHE A 51 6.75 0.86 -5.53
N PRO A 52 7.63 1.70 -4.95
CA PRO A 52 7.87 1.75 -3.50
C PRO A 52 6.80 2.60 -2.77
N PHE A 53 5.55 2.53 -3.21
CA PHE A 53 4.42 3.16 -2.52
C PHE A 53 3.30 2.13 -2.35
N GLU A 54 2.58 2.26 -1.25
CA GLU A 54 1.52 1.32 -0.90
C GLU A 54 0.36 1.41 -1.89
N ASN A 55 -0.17 0.26 -2.31
CA ASN A 55 -1.45 0.20 -3.01
C ASN A 55 -2.58 0.31 -1.99
N TYR A 56 -3.56 1.15 -2.26
CA TYR A 56 -4.67 1.40 -1.36
C TYR A 56 -6.05 1.40 -2.01
N GLY A 57 -7.01 0.85 -1.28
CA GLY A 57 -8.43 0.83 -1.62
C GLY A 57 -9.28 1.68 -0.67
N SER A 58 -10.60 1.52 -0.77
CA SER A 58 -11.59 2.26 0.01
C SER A 58 -11.61 1.93 1.51
N ASP A 59 -10.77 1.02 1.96
CA ASP A 59 -10.71 0.48 3.32
C ASP A 59 -9.89 1.34 4.29
N LYS A 60 -9.13 2.34 3.81
CA LYS A 60 -8.51 3.36 4.67
C LYS A 60 -8.86 4.77 4.20
N PRO A 61 -8.89 5.77 5.12
CA PRO A 61 -9.19 7.14 4.75
C PRO A 61 -7.99 7.77 4.03
N TYR A 62 -8.05 7.85 2.71
CA TYR A 62 -7.08 8.58 1.90
C TYR A 62 -7.65 9.94 1.47
N THR A 63 -6.77 10.92 1.33
CA THR A 63 -7.13 12.23 0.80
C THR A 63 -7.25 12.13 -0.72
N ASN A 64 -8.46 12.38 -1.22
CA ASN A 64 -8.75 12.50 -2.64
C ASN A 64 -8.08 13.75 -3.26
N LEU A 65 -8.16 13.90 -4.58
CA LEU A 65 -7.73 15.12 -5.25
C LEU A 65 -8.47 16.33 -4.66
N THR A 66 -7.70 17.36 -4.34
CA THR A 66 -8.16 18.64 -3.82
C THR A 66 -7.87 19.76 -4.83
N PRO A 67 -8.44 20.97 -4.66
CA PRO A 67 -8.07 22.12 -5.46
C PRO A 67 -6.55 22.37 -5.50
N ASP A 68 -5.85 22.16 -4.39
CA ASP A 68 -4.39 22.31 -4.35
C ASP A 68 -3.66 21.26 -5.19
N GLU A 69 -4.13 20.02 -5.23
CA GLU A 69 -3.56 19.02 -6.14
C GLU A 69 -3.84 19.36 -7.60
N MET A 70 -5.03 19.87 -7.93
CA MET A 70 -5.33 20.34 -9.29
C MET A 70 -4.39 21.45 -9.72
N ARG A 71 -4.04 22.38 -8.82
CA ARG A 71 -3.04 23.42 -9.06
C ARG A 71 -1.64 22.86 -9.27
N ARG A 72 -1.22 21.89 -8.45
CA ARG A 72 0.09 21.25 -8.58
C ARG A 72 0.24 20.50 -9.90
N LEU A 73 -0.84 19.89 -10.39
CA LEU A 73 -0.84 19.09 -11.62
C LEU A 73 -0.92 19.94 -12.90
N PHE A 74 -1.77 20.97 -12.91
CA PHE A 74 -2.11 21.70 -14.15
C PHE A 74 -1.73 23.19 -14.12
N GLY A 75 -1.30 23.71 -12.97
CA GLY A 75 -0.94 25.11 -12.77
C GLY A 75 -2.14 26.03 -12.53
N ASP A 76 -1.91 27.07 -11.74
CA ASP A 76 -2.94 28.01 -11.26
C ASP A 76 -3.77 28.63 -12.40
N ALA A 77 -3.11 29.05 -13.48
CA ALA A 77 -3.76 29.72 -14.60
C ALA A 77 -4.88 28.87 -15.26
N GLN A 78 -4.75 27.55 -15.21
CA GLN A 78 -5.66 26.65 -15.92
C GLN A 78 -6.78 26.12 -15.04
N VAL A 79 -6.60 26.19 -13.72
CA VAL A 79 -7.53 25.57 -12.77
C VAL A 79 -8.27 26.58 -11.92
N CYS A 80 -7.67 27.72 -11.58
CA CYS A 80 -8.27 28.69 -10.67
C CYS A 80 -9.04 29.76 -11.42
N ALA A 81 -10.35 29.83 -11.22
CA ALA A 81 -11.16 30.99 -11.60
C ALA A 81 -10.85 32.22 -10.75
N SER A 82 -10.44 32.01 -9.49
CA SER A 82 -9.97 33.06 -8.58
C SER A 82 -8.96 32.48 -7.58
N THR A 83 -8.05 33.33 -7.11
CA THR A 83 -7.08 33.02 -6.04
C THR A 83 -7.21 34.00 -4.86
N GLU A 84 -8.34 34.71 -4.79
CA GLU A 84 -8.59 35.69 -3.74
C GLU A 84 -8.54 35.06 -2.33
N GLY A 85 -7.92 35.76 -1.38
CA GLY A 85 -7.71 35.24 -0.03
C GLY A 85 -6.68 34.09 0.06
N GLY A 86 -5.92 33.84 -1.00
CA GLY A 86 -4.89 32.79 -1.04
C GLY A 86 -5.45 31.38 -1.25
N GLN A 87 -6.74 31.25 -1.58
CA GLN A 87 -7.38 29.98 -1.89
C GLN A 87 -7.80 29.93 -3.36
N CYS A 88 -7.55 28.79 -4.01
CA CYS A 88 -7.97 28.59 -5.39
C CYS A 88 -9.43 28.16 -5.44
N ILE A 89 -10.27 29.02 -6.01
CA ILE A 89 -11.62 28.66 -6.42
C ILE A 89 -11.50 28.07 -7.82
N LEU A 90 -11.78 26.77 -7.95
CA LEU A 90 -11.68 26.09 -9.23
C LEU A 90 -12.66 26.66 -10.25
N HIS A 91 -12.28 26.62 -11.52
CA HIS A 91 -13.25 26.71 -12.61
C HIS A 91 -14.31 25.60 -12.45
N PRO A 92 -15.61 25.87 -12.67
CA PRO A 92 -16.66 24.86 -12.48
C PRO A 92 -16.42 23.56 -13.26
N GLN A 93 -15.82 23.67 -14.45
CA GLN A 93 -15.47 22.52 -15.29
C GLN A 93 -14.36 21.68 -14.65
N VAL A 94 -13.39 22.33 -14.00
CA VAL A 94 -12.26 21.68 -13.31
C VAL A 94 -12.71 21.04 -12.00
N GLU A 95 -13.63 21.67 -11.28
CA GLU A 95 -14.26 21.07 -10.10
C GLU A 95 -15.02 19.79 -10.49
N GLN A 96 -15.80 19.83 -11.57
CA GLN A 96 -16.52 18.66 -12.07
C GLN A 96 -15.55 17.55 -12.49
N MET A 97 -14.47 17.90 -13.19
CA MET A 97 -13.42 16.95 -13.59
C MET A 97 -12.75 16.31 -12.37
N MET A 98 -12.37 17.11 -11.37
CA MET A 98 -11.80 16.61 -10.10
C MET A 98 -12.74 15.62 -9.43
N LYS A 99 -14.05 15.94 -9.37
CA LYS A 99 -15.06 15.03 -8.81
C LYS A 99 -15.13 13.72 -9.60
N GLN A 100 -15.19 13.79 -10.93
CA GLN A 100 -15.25 12.60 -11.79
C GLN A 100 -14.04 11.70 -11.62
N TRP A 101 -12.84 12.29 -11.49
CA TRP A 101 -11.62 11.51 -11.28
C TRP A 101 -11.59 10.86 -9.90
N ASN A 102 -11.99 11.59 -8.86
CA ASN A 102 -12.12 11.01 -7.52
C ASN A 102 -13.14 9.86 -7.49
N ASP A 103 -14.30 10.03 -8.14
CA ASP A 103 -15.31 8.97 -8.26
C ASP A 103 -14.76 7.76 -9.04
N GLY A 104 -14.03 7.99 -10.14
CA GLY A 104 -13.43 6.94 -10.96
C GLY A 104 -12.32 6.17 -10.25
N MET A 105 -11.60 6.81 -9.33
CA MET A 105 -10.54 6.18 -8.55
C MET A 105 -11.03 5.52 -7.26
N ALA A 106 -12.31 5.69 -6.89
CA ALA A 106 -12.87 5.12 -5.66
C ALA A 106 -12.79 3.57 -5.61
N GLY A 107 -12.68 2.90 -6.77
CA GLY A 107 -12.47 1.46 -6.87
C GLY A 107 -11.04 0.98 -6.61
N GLY A 108 -10.08 1.88 -6.39
CA GLY A 108 -8.67 1.58 -6.13
C GLY A 108 -7.73 2.35 -7.06
N HIS A 109 -6.69 2.97 -6.49
CA HIS A 109 -5.82 3.90 -7.21
C HIS A 109 -4.67 3.23 -7.98
N CYS A 110 -4.34 1.96 -7.69
CA CYS A 110 -3.08 1.38 -8.15
C CYS A 110 -3.21 0.18 -9.09
N TYR A 111 -4.40 -0.07 -9.66
CA TYR A 111 -4.52 -1.07 -10.74
C TYR A 111 -3.57 -0.74 -11.90
N GLY A 112 -3.61 0.51 -12.37
CA GLY A 112 -2.72 1.00 -13.43
C GLY A 112 -1.24 0.86 -13.05
N PHE A 113 -0.86 1.22 -11.83
CA PHE A 113 0.52 1.10 -11.35
C PHE A 113 0.98 -0.35 -11.20
N SER A 114 0.11 -1.26 -10.75
CA SER A 114 0.42 -2.69 -10.64
C SER A 114 0.65 -3.30 -12.02
N VAL A 115 -0.21 -2.97 -12.99
CA VAL A 115 -0.03 -3.38 -14.38
C VAL A 115 1.25 -2.79 -14.97
N ALA A 116 1.49 -1.50 -14.77
CA ALA A 116 2.70 -0.84 -15.26
C ALA A 116 3.97 -1.47 -14.70
N ALA A 117 4.03 -1.75 -13.39
CA ALA A 117 5.16 -2.43 -12.76
C ALA A 117 5.42 -3.81 -13.38
N LEU A 118 4.35 -4.60 -13.59
CA LEU A 118 4.47 -5.91 -14.24
C LEU A 118 4.99 -5.78 -15.69
N ARG A 119 4.45 -4.84 -16.47
CA ARG A 119 4.85 -4.64 -17.87
C ARG A 119 6.27 -4.11 -18.01
N LEU A 120 6.74 -3.30 -17.05
CA LEU A 120 8.14 -2.89 -16.97
C LEU A 120 9.03 -4.10 -16.67
N TYR A 121 8.65 -4.93 -15.71
CA TYR A 121 9.39 -6.14 -15.36
C TYR A 121 9.46 -7.15 -16.51
N THR A 122 8.38 -7.34 -17.27
CA THR A 122 8.35 -8.22 -18.45
C THR A 122 8.96 -7.59 -19.71
N ASN A 123 9.49 -6.35 -19.62
CA ASN A 123 10.02 -5.57 -20.75
C ASN A 123 9.00 -5.34 -21.89
N GLU A 124 7.70 -5.40 -21.59
CA GLU A 124 6.65 -5.09 -22.55
C GLU A 124 6.48 -3.59 -22.76
N ILE A 125 6.84 -2.79 -21.74
CA ILE A 125 6.99 -1.34 -21.85
C ILE A 125 8.38 -0.94 -21.34
N ARG A 126 8.92 0.17 -21.87
CA ARG A 126 10.24 0.66 -21.47
C ARG A 126 10.09 1.88 -20.58
N ALA A 127 10.99 2.05 -19.61
CA ALA A 127 10.97 3.25 -18.76
C ALA A 127 11.27 4.54 -19.53
N ASP A 128 11.96 4.45 -20.67
CA ASP A 128 12.31 5.56 -21.55
C ASP A 128 11.31 5.77 -22.70
N SER A 129 10.23 4.98 -22.79
CA SER A 129 9.26 5.17 -23.86
C SER A 129 8.48 6.44 -23.63
N THR A 130 8.63 7.40 -24.55
CA THR A 130 7.82 8.61 -24.59
C THR A 130 6.38 8.22 -24.87
N PHE A 131 5.51 8.33 -23.87
CA PHE A 131 4.07 8.25 -24.09
C PHE A 131 3.66 9.51 -24.85
N VAL A 132 3.55 9.40 -26.17
CA VAL A 132 2.87 10.41 -26.97
C VAL A 132 1.38 10.23 -26.66
N CYS A 133 0.83 11.08 -25.79
CA CYS A 133 -0.61 11.31 -25.75
C CYS A 133 -0.98 11.98 -27.08
N GLY A 134 -1.18 11.16 -28.11
CA GLY A 134 -1.56 11.60 -29.45
C GLY A 134 -3.00 12.09 -29.46
N LEU A 135 -3.16 13.37 -29.79
CA LEU A 135 -4.19 13.86 -30.70
C LEU A 135 -3.63 13.83 -32.12
#